data_AF-A0A9D0IFH0-F1
#
_entry.id   AF-A0A9D0IFH0-F1
#
_cell.length_a   1.000
_cell.length_b   1.000
_cell.length_c   1.000
_cell.angle_alpha   90.00
_cell.angle_beta   90.00
_cell.angle_gamma   90.00
#
_symmetry.space_group_name_H-M   'P 1'
#
loop_
_entity.id
_entity.type
_entity.pdbx_description
1 polymer ?
#
loop_
_entity_poly.entity_id
_entity_poly.type
_entity_poly.pdbx_seq_one_letter_code
_entity_poly.pdbx_strand_id
1 'polypeptide(L)'
;IGVGSVGKSGLLRFLMREDVRRHYLGEEWDRYLFLHLDAYALVEFTPWAFYELLLHRLVQTVEALGLDQEATTYFADLYQQVITSERELLAQRYVERAVSTLRGRYGYRLVFLLDEFDSVFVQVDSRLFAGLRALRDDHKYALVYVAASRDDLSRIRPLDGPSEAFYELLSLNSFGLGPYSQADARWMINRLAARRQAHVPANQAGRLIEATGGHPGLLRAATWAVLDGKVNPLADDLRVILLKTAGVREECRKIWEGLKEDEQRALAYVVEDVPFPADLQPALALLERKKVLCKRKPFCRLFADYVAQQGITQELYVDRDLHQVILGRRVITDLTEKEWALLCALDDRRGKVCDRNYLIRRVYPDDDPGAVSDEALQSLVARLRRKLSPSGKRQPIVTVRGSGYKLVSLR
;
A
#
# COMPACT_ATOMS: atom_id res chain seq x y z
N ILE A 1 1.36 8.00 -2.22
CA ILE A 1 1.03 6.63 -1.76
C ILE A 1 0.94 6.62 -0.24
N GLY A 2 0.02 5.86 0.34
CA GLY A 2 -0.03 5.65 1.78
C GLY A 2 -1.24 4.85 2.23
N VAL A 3 -1.16 4.24 3.40
CA VAL A 3 -2.22 3.37 3.94
C VAL A 3 -3.54 4.12 4.18
N GLY A 4 -4.59 3.36 4.50
CA GLY A 4 -5.90 3.90 4.88
C GLY A 4 -5.78 4.94 5.99
N SER A 5 -6.63 5.97 5.95
CA SER A 5 -6.72 6.99 7.00
C SER A 5 -5.45 7.84 7.26
N VAL A 6 -4.45 7.83 6.37
CA VAL A 6 -3.25 8.68 6.50
C VAL A 6 -3.47 10.13 5.99
N GLY A 7 -4.68 10.45 5.53
CA GLY A 7 -5.05 11.82 5.15
C GLY A 7 -4.69 12.24 3.73
N LYS A 8 -4.56 11.29 2.78
CA LYS A 8 -4.27 11.57 1.36
C LYS A 8 -5.23 12.58 0.74
N SER A 9 -6.54 12.32 0.81
CA SER A 9 -7.58 13.24 0.32
C SER A 9 -7.56 14.58 1.07
N GLY A 10 -7.20 14.55 2.36
CA GLY A 10 -6.98 15.77 3.15
C GLY A 10 -5.82 16.62 2.62
N LEU A 11 -4.71 15.99 2.21
CA LEU A 11 -3.58 16.65 1.57
C LEU A 11 -3.97 17.24 0.21
N LEU A 12 -4.70 16.50 -0.63
CA LEU A 12 -5.15 17.03 -1.92
C LEU A 12 -6.05 18.26 -1.74
N ARG A 13 -7.01 18.21 -0.82
CA ARG A 13 -7.85 19.38 -0.47
C ARG A 13 -7.04 20.52 0.15
N PHE A 14 -5.98 20.22 0.91
CA PHE A 14 -5.08 21.22 1.45
C PHE A 14 -4.34 21.96 0.32
N LEU A 15 -3.87 21.25 -0.71
CA LEU A 15 -3.20 21.85 -1.87
C LEU A 15 -4.11 22.77 -2.69
N MET A 16 -5.43 22.58 -2.65
CA MET A 16 -6.39 23.45 -3.34
C MET A 16 -6.59 24.80 -2.64
N ARG A 17 -6.29 24.90 -1.34
CA ARG A 17 -6.54 26.13 -0.58
C ARG A 17 -5.73 27.28 -1.14
N GLU A 18 -6.37 28.44 -1.25
CA GLU A 18 -5.75 29.64 -1.79
C GLU A 18 -4.53 30.09 -0.99
N ASP A 19 -4.61 30.11 0.34
CA ASP A 19 -3.51 30.52 1.21
C ASP A 19 -2.29 29.60 1.07
N VAL A 20 -2.53 28.30 0.88
CA VAL A 20 -1.50 27.29 0.63
C VAL A 20 -0.86 27.51 -0.74
N ARG A 21 -1.66 27.70 -1.78
CA ARG A 21 -1.17 27.95 -3.14
C ARG A 21 -0.33 29.23 -3.20
N ARG A 22 -0.82 30.32 -2.60
CA ARG A 22 -0.07 31.59 -2.49
C ARG A 22 1.28 31.41 -1.80
N HIS A 23 1.31 30.63 -0.71
CA HIS A 23 2.56 30.40 0.03
C HIS A 23 3.60 29.61 -0.77
N TYR A 24 3.19 28.52 -1.43
CA TYR A 24 4.13 27.60 -2.09
C TYR A 24 4.43 27.91 -3.56
N LEU A 25 3.49 28.54 -4.28
CA LEU A 25 3.67 28.92 -5.70
C LEU A 25 4.11 30.38 -5.85
N GLY A 26 4.12 31.16 -4.77
CA GLY A 26 4.56 32.55 -4.77
C GLY A 26 3.70 33.43 -5.67
N GLU A 27 4.33 34.31 -6.44
CA GLU A 27 3.65 35.28 -7.31
C GLU A 27 2.89 34.63 -8.47
N GLU A 28 3.25 33.40 -8.88
CA GLU A 28 2.58 32.71 -9.99
C GLU A 28 1.37 31.86 -9.55
N TRP A 29 0.94 31.93 -8.29
CA TRP A 29 -0.08 31.02 -7.74
C TRP A 29 -1.41 31.04 -8.51
N ASP A 30 -1.78 32.20 -9.06
CA ASP A 30 -3.00 32.45 -9.81
C ASP A 30 -2.95 31.87 -11.24
N ARG A 31 -1.76 31.57 -11.75
CA ARG A 31 -1.56 30.89 -13.03
C ARG A 31 -1.83 29.38 -12.96
N TYR A 32 -1.97 28.81 -11.76
CA TYR A 32 -2.19 27.37 -11.58
C TYR A 32 -3.66 27.04 -11.25
N LEU A 33 -4.28 26.29 -12.14
CA LEU A 33 -5.62 25.73 -11.96
C LEU A 33 -5.53 24.31 -11.39
N PHE A 34 -6.01 24.16 -10.16
CA PHE A 34 -6.06 22.87 -9.48
C PHE A 34 -7.45 22.25 -9.66
N LEU A 35 -7.50 21.07 -10.27
CA LEU A 35 -8.72 20.32 -10.49
C LEU A 35 -8.70 19.06 -9.64
N HIS A 36 -9.64 18.95 -8.71
CA HIS A 36 -9.80 17.74 -7.90
C HIS A 36 -10.82 16.80 -8.54
N LEU A 37 -10.37 15.57 -8.80
CA LEU A 37 -11.17 14.48 -9.31
C LEU A 37 -11.23 13.40 -8.24
N ASP A 38 -12.39 13.23 -7.63
CA ASP A 38 -12.67 12.11 -6.75
C ASP A 38 -13.20 10.94 -7.56
N ALA A 39 -12.47 9.82 -7.59
CA ALA A 39 -12.90 8.63 -8.31
C ALA A 39 -14.24 8.07 -7.79
N TYR A 40 -14.64 8.36 -6.55
CA TYR A 40 -15.97 7.99 -6.05
C TYR A 40 -17.12 8.76 -6.71
N ALA A 41 -16.84 9.85 -7.42
CA ALA A 41 -17.85 10.57 -8.19
C ALA A 41 -18.19 9.88 -9.53
N LEU A 42 -17.40 8.89 -9.96
CA LEU A 42 -17.69 8.12 -11.17
C LEU A 42 -18.82 7.13 -10.91
N VAL A 43 -19.89 7.23 -11.71
CA VAL A 43 -20.99 6.26 -11.71
C VAL A 43 -20.55 4.96 -12.40
N GLU A 44 -19.78 5.09 -13.46
CA GLU A 44 -19.23 3.98 -14.23
C GLU A 44 -17.72 4.15 -14.42
N PHE A 45 -16.98 3.05 -14.42
CA PHE A 45 -15.54 3.04 -14.63
C PHE A 45 -15.20 2.85 -16.11
N THR A 46 -15.60 3.81 -16.94
CA THR A 46 -15.29 3.83 -18.38
C THR A 46 -14.39 5.02 -18.74
N PRO A 47 -13.60 4.96 -19.83
CA PRO A 47 -12.83 6.12 -20.27
C PRO A 47 -13.72 7.34 -20.56
N TRP A 48 -14.91 7.13 -21.13
CA TRP A 48 -15.88 8.20 -21.37
C TRP A 48 -16.29 8.89 -20.06
N ALA A 49 -16.73 8.12 -19.04
CA ALA A 49 -17.15 8.69 -17.75
C ALA A 49 -16.02 9.46 -17.07
N PHE A 50 -14.77 8.99 -17.20
CA PHE A 50 -13.61 9.70 -16.68
C PHE A 50 -13.40 11.05 -17.37
N TYR A 51 -13.43 11.07 -18.72
CA TYR A 51 -13.26 12.32 -19.48
C TYR A 51 -14.43 13.28 -19.31
N GLU A 52 -15.67 12.77 -19.20
CA GLU A 52 -16.85 13.57 -18.87
C GLU A 52 -16.68 14.25 -17.52
N LEU A 53 -16.33 13.50 -16.47
CA LEU A 53 -16.12 14.07 -15.14
C LEU A 53 -15.00 15.11 -15.13
N LEU A 54 -13.91 14.85 -15.87
CA LEU A 54 -12.81 15.80 -16.00
C LEU A 54 -13.25 17.09 -16.71
N LEU A 55 -14.02 16.98 -17.79
CA LEU A 55 -14.57 18.15 -18.49
C LEU A 55 -15.56 18.91 -17.61
N HIS A 56 -16.43 18.21 -16.89
CA HIS A 56 -17.34 18.81 -15.92
C HIS A 56 -16.58 19.64 -14.87
N ARG A 57 -15.48 19.12 -14.31
CA ARG A 57 -14.62 19.84 -13.36
C ARG A 57 -13.90 21.03 -13.99
N LEU A 58 -13.51 20.93 -15.26
CA LEU A 58 -12.95 22.06 -16.01
C LEU A 58 -13.96 23.19 -16.16
N VAL A 59 -15.20 22.88 -16.55
CA VAL A 59 -16.29 23.88 -16.68
C VAL A 59 -16.54 24.58 -15.34
N GLN A 60 -16.71 23.82 -14.26
CA GLN A 60 -16.90 24.40 -12.92
C GLN A 60 -15.74 25.31 -12.50
N THR A 61 -14.52 24.93 -12.85
CA THR A 61 -13.33 25.75 -12.56
C THR A 61 -13.36 27.05 -13.36
N VAL A 62 -13.73 27.00 -14.64
CA VAL A 62 -13.85 28.18 -15.50
C VAL A 62 -14.92 29.14 -15.00
N GLU A 63 -16.10 28.61 -14.62
CA GLU A 63 -17.18 29.41 -14.03
C GLU A 63 -16.72 30.13 -12.76
N ALA A 64 -15.96 29.44 -11.91
CA ALA A 64 -15.42 30.00 -10.67
C ALA A 64 -14.32 31.06 -10.89
N LEU A 65 -13.59 31.01 -12.01
CA LEU A 65 -12.58 32.01 -12.35
C LEU A 65 -13.19 33.35 -12.77
N GLY A 66 -14.47 33.37 -13.14
CA GLY A 66 -15.13 34.58 -13.65
C GLY A 66 -14.53 35.06 -14.98
N LEU A 67 -14.20 34.12 -15.89
CA LEU A 67 -13.80 34.47 -17.25
C LEU A 67 -14.95 35.15 -18.02
N ASP A 68 -14.66 35.67 -19.21
CA ASP A 68 -15.67 36.31 -20.05
C ASP A 68 -16.83 35.35 -20.43
N GLN A 69 -17.95 35.93 -20.84
CA GLN A 69 -19.15 35.17 -21.20
C GLN A 69 -18.93 34.29 -22.43
N GLU A 70 -18.01 34.69 -23.32
CA GLU A 70 -17.60 33.91 -24.49
C GLU A 70 -16.93 32.61 -24.06
N ALA A 71 -15.95 32.68 -23.14
CA ALA A 71 -15.29 31.52 -22.57
C ALA A 71 -16.29 30.59 -21.88
N THR A 72 -17.12 31.16 -21.01
CA THR A 72 -18.07 30.37 -20.21
C THR A 72 -19.04 29.59 -21.11
N THR A 73 -19.58 30.26 -22.14
CA THR A 73 -20.44 29.61 -23.14
C THR A 73 -19.68 28.54 -23.91
N TYR A 74 -18.45 28.84 -24.35
CA TYR A 74 -17.63 27.89 -25.09
C TYR A 74 -17.38 26.58 -24.31
N PHE A 75 -16.99 26.66 -23.04
CA PHE A 75 -16.75 25.46 -22.22
C PHE A 75 -18.05 24.72 -21.89
N ALA A 76 -19.14 25.44 -21.64
CA ALA A 76 -20.47 24.84 -21.44
C ALA A 76 -20.93 24.06 -22.68
N ASP A 77 -20.72 24.61 -23.88
CA ASP A 77 -21.05 23.95 -25.15
C ASP A 77 -20.24 22.67 -25.34
N LEU A 78 -18.92 22.69 -25.05
CA LEU A 78 -18.09 21.47 -25.09
C LEU A 78 -18.67 20.37 -24.20
N TYR A 79 -19.10 20.74 -22.98
CA TYR A 79 -19.68 19.80 -22.03
C TYR A 79 -21.02 19.24 -22.48
N GLN A 80 -21.92 20.08 -23.01
CA GLN A 80 -23.20 19.64 -23.57
C GLN A 80 -23.03 18.65 -24.72
N GLN A 81 -22.02 18.84 -25.58
CA GLN A 81 -21.71 17.91 -26.67
C GLN A 81 -21.23 16.53 -26.15
N VAL A 82 -20.49 16.49 -25.04
CA VAL A 82 -20.08 15.22 -24.41
C VAL A 82 -21.27 14.46 -23.86
N ILE A 83 -22.11 15.14 -23.08
CA ILE A 83 -23.30 14.51 -22.46
C ILE A 83 -24.25 14.00 -23.55
N THR A 84 -24.47 14.78 -24.61
CA THR A 84 -25.44 14.42 -25.65
C THR A 84 -24.96 13.27 -26.54
N SER A 85 -23.65 13.16 -26.78
CA SER A 85 -23.11 12.18 -27.73
C SER A 85 -22.79 10.82 -27.11
N GLU A 86 -22.44 10.78 -25.82
CA GLU A 86 -21.96 9.57 -25.11
C GLU A 86 -20.78 8.85 -25.82
N ARG A 87 -20.03 9.56 -26.67
CA ARG A 87 -18.89 8.99 -27.43
C ARG A 87 -17.57 9.24 -26.72
N GLU A 88 -16.87 8.16 -26.37
CA GLU A 88 -15.54 8.19 -25.73
C GLU A 88 -14.55 9.12 -26.45
N LEU A 89 -14.42 8.97 -27.76
CA LEU A 89 -13.49 9.78 -28.56
C LEU A 89 -13.84 11.28 -28.49
N LEU A 90 -15.13 11.65 -28.50
CA LEU A 90 -15.52 13.06 -28.40
C LEU A 90 -15.23 13.62 -27.01
N ALA A 91 -15.49 12.84 -25.95
CA ALA A 91 -15.14 13.23 -24.58
C ALA A 91 -13.65 13.52 -24.44
N GLN A 92 -12.79 12.60 -24.92
CA GLN A 92 -11.35 12.80 -24.93
C GLN A 92 -10.94 14.07 -25.70
N ARG A 93 -11.43 14.25 -26.94
CA ARG A 93 -11.07 15.40 -27.78
C ARG A 93 -11.52 16.73 -27.21
N TYR A 94 -12.67 16.77 -26.53
CA TYR A 94 -13.14 18.00 -25.90
C TYR A 94 -12.38 18.34 -24.61
N VAL A 95 -11.92 17.34 -23.85
CA VAL A 95 -10.95 17.58 -22.76
C VAL A 95 -9.63 18.13 -23.32
N GLU A 96 -9.05 17.50 -24.34
CA GLU A 96 -7.82 17.98 -24.99
C GLU A 96 -7.97 19.44 -25.47
N ARG A 97 -9.10 19.76 -26.10
CA ARG A 97 -9.41 21.10 -26.59
C ARG A 97 -9.59 22.10 -25.44
N ALA A 98 -10.26 21.70 -24.36
CA ALA A 98 -10.44 22.55 -23.18
C ALA A 98 -9.10 22.89 -22.52
N VAL A 99 -8.24 21.88 -22.30
CA VAL A 99 -6.90 22.06 -21.73
C VAL A 99 -6.04 22.94 -22.65
N SER A 100 -6.04 22.68 -23.96
CA SER A 100 -5.33 23.49 -24.95
C SER A 100 -5.78 24.95 -24.94
N THR A 101 -7.08 25.21 -24.79
CA THR A 101 -7.64 26.56 -24.77
C THR A 101 -7.25 27.30 -23.49
N LEU A 102 -7.35 26.66 -22.33
CA LEU A 102 -6.94 27.23 -21.05
C LEU A 102 -5.45 27.60 -21.03
N ARG A 103 -4.61 26.72 -21.58
CA ARG A 103 -3.16 26.99 -21.70
C ARG A 103 -2.85 28.04 -22.75
N GLY A 104 -3.44 27.96 -23.94
CA GLY A 104 -3.10 28.79 -25.09
C GLY A 104 -3.67 30.20 -25.03
N ARG A 105 -4.98 30.33 -24.78
CA ARG A 105 -5.68 31.62 -24.75
C ARG A 105 -5.53 32.34 -23.42
N TYR A 106 -5.51 31.59 -22.30
CA TYR A 106 -5.53 32.17 -20.96
C TYR A 106 -4.22 31.98 -20.16
N GLY A 107 -3.25 31.23 -20.69
CA GLY A 107 -1.93 31.09 -20.07
C GLY A 107 -1.89 30.23 -18.81
N TYR A 108 -2.97 29.51 -18.48
CA TYR A 108 -3.05 28.70 -17.28
C TYR A 108 -2.20 27.42 -17.36
N ARG A 109 -1.64 27.03 -16.22
CA ARG A 109 -1.04 25.72 -15.96
C ARG A 109 -2.04 24.88 -15.16
N LEU A 110 -2.22 23.63 -15.53
CA LEU A 110 -3.23 22.75 -14.94
C LEU A 110 -2.59 21.69 -14.05
N VAL A 111 -3.22 21.43 -12.91
CA VAL A 111 -2.83 20.40 -11.96
C VAL A 111 -4.04 19.52 -11.68
N PHE A 112 -4.05 18.29 -12.18
CA PHE A 112 -5.12 17.33 -11.89
C PHE A 112 -4.75 16.53 -10.64
N LEU A 113 -5.53 16.72 -9.59
CA LEU A 113 -5.46 15.97 -8.34
C LEU A 113 -6.43 14.79 -8.44
N LEU A 114 -5.89 13.60 -8.70
CA LEU A 114 -6.65 12.36 -8.84
C LEU A 114 -6.73 11.66 -7.47
N ASP A 115 -7.89 11.71 -6.83
CA ASP A 115 -8.15 11.11 -5.52
C ASP A 115 -8.76 9.71 -5.67
N GLU A 116 -8.40 8.80 -4.76
CA GLU A 116 -8.79 7.38 -4.80
C GLU A 116 -8.58 6.75 -6.18
N PHE A 117 -7.47 7.10 -6.84
CA PHE A 117 -7.16 6.69 -8.22
C PHE A 117 -6.96 5.18 -8.37
N ASP A 118 -6.80 4.44 -7.26
CA ASP A 118 -6.74 2.98 -7.25
C ASP A 118 -7.93 2.36 -8.01
N SER A 119 -9.15 2.85 -7.78
CA SER A 119 -10.37 2.28 -8.38
C SER A 119 -10.43 2.51 -9.89
N VAL A 120 -10.00 3.68 -10.35
CA VAL A 120 -9.87 4.03 -11.78
C VAL A 120 -8.82 3.14 -12.43
N PHE A 121 -7.66 2.98 -11.78
CA PHE A 121 -6.55 2.22 -12.33
C PHE A 121 -6.90 0.74 -12.51
N VAL A 122 -7.65 0.15 -11.58
CA VAL A 122 -8.13 -1.24 -11.65
C VAL A 122 -9.18 -1.44 -12.74
N GLN A 123 -10.21 -0.59 -12.76
CA GLN A 123 -11.45 -0.92 -13.47
C GLN A 123 -11.52 -0.32 -14.88
N VAL A 124 -10.83 0.79 -15.14
CA VAL A 124 -10.89 1.45 -16.45
C VAL A 124 -9.94 0.78 -17.44
N ASP A 125 -10.38 0.72 -18.69
CA ASP A 125 -9.60 0.27 -19.84
C ASP A 125 -8.28 1.05 -19.99
N SER A 126 -7.19 0.36 -20.35
CA SER A 126 -5.85 0.97 -20.41
C SER A 126 -5.68 2.03 -21.50
N ARG A 127 -6.60 2.10 -22.48
CA ARG A 127 -6.66 3.18 -23.47
C ARG A 127 -6.81 4.56 -22.82
N LEU A 128 -7.47 4.67 -21.67
CA LEU A 128 -7.52 5.92 -20.90
C LEU A 128 -6.12 6.43 -20.57
N PHE A 129 -5.22 5.54 -20.14
CA PHE A 129 -3.87 5.91 -19.70
C PHE A 129 -2.98 6.36 -20.85
N ALA A 130 -3.13 5.76 -22.04
CA ALA A 130 -2.50 6.27 -23.26
C ALA A 130 -2.98 7.69 -23.60
N GLY A 131 -4.28 7.96 -23.49
CA GLY A 131 -4.84 9.29 -23.71
C GLY A 131 -4.32 10.33 -22.70
N LEU A 132 -4.30 10.00 -21.40
CA LEU A 132 -3.74 10.88 -20.37
C LEU A 132 -2.24 11.11 -20.56
N ARG A 133 -1.49 10.10 -20.99
CA ARG A 133 -0.06 10.21 -21.34
C ARG A 133 0.15 11.21 -22.48
N ALA A 134 -0.59 11.04 -23.57
CA ALA A 134 -0.55 11.92 -24.74
C ALA A 134 -0.92 13.37 -24.37
N LEU A 135 -2.03 13.56 -23.65
CA LEU A 135 -2.47 14.88 -23.18
C LEU A 135 -1.39 15.61 -22.36
N ARG A 136 -0.68 14.89 -21.49
CA ARG A 136 0.43 15.46 -20.72
C ARG A 136 1.60 15.84 -21.61
N ASP A 137 1.94 15.04 -22.60
CA ASP A 137 3.07 15.32 -23.50
C ASP A 137 2.84 16.52 -24.41
N ASP A 138 1.63 16.68 -24.93
CA ASP A 138 1.24 17.86 -25.71
C ASP A 138 1.29 19.15 -24.88
N HIS A 139 1.19 19.02 -23.54
CA HIS A 139 1.23 20.12 -22.59
C HIS A 139 2.39 19.99 -21.58
N LYS A 140 3.55 19.55 -22.06
CA LYS A 140 4.76 19.42 -21.23
C LYS A 140 5.03 20.71 -20.45
N TYR A 141 5.29 20.57 -19.14
CA TYR A 141 5.50 21.68 -18.18
C TYR A 141 4.28 22.55 -17.87
N ALA A 142 3.13 22.33 -18.52
CA ALA A 142 1.89 23.05 -18.27
C ALA A 142 0.77 22.17 -17.71
N LEU A 143 0.89 20.84 -17.79
CA LEU A 143 -0.04 19.89 -17.18
C LEU A 143 0.70 18.92 -16.25
N VAL A 144 0.21 18.82 -15.00
CA VAL A 144 0.74 17.92 -13.97
C VAL A 144 -0.36 17.03 -13.41
N TYR A 145 -0.04 15.76 -13.19
CA TYR A 145 -0.91 14.81 -12.51
C TYR A 145 -0.38 14.53 -11.11
N VAL A 146 -1.27 14.61 -10.12
CA VAL A 146 -1.00 14.21 -8.73
C VAL A 146 -2.00 13.13 -8.36
N ALA A 147 -1.57 11.87 -8.34
CA ALA A 147 -2.43 10.76 -8.00
C ALA A 147 -2.26 10.33 -6.54
N ALA A 148 -3.36 10.30 -5.79
CA ALA A 148 -3.44 9.67 -4.49
C ALA A 148 -3.88 8.22 -4.65
N SER A 149 -3.04 7.31 -4.16
CA SER A 149 -3.28 5.87 -4.20
C SER A 149 -2.85 5.21 -2.89
N ARG A 150 -3.49 4.08 -2.56
CA ARG A 150 -3.23 3.28 -1.36
C ARG A 150 -2.00 2.39 -1.50
N ASP A 151 -1.73 1.92 -2.72
CA ASP A 151 -0.57 1.08 -3.02
C ASP A 151 0.30 1.71 -4.12
N ASP A 152 1.41 1.06 -4.46
CA ASP A 152 2.08 1.36 -5.72
C ASP A 152 1.22 0.86 -6.89
N LEU A 153 1.04 1.69 -7.92
CA LEU A 153 0.20 1.36 -9.07
C LEU A 153 0.65 0.08 -9.79
N SER A 154 1.95 -0.22 -9.82
CA SER A 154 2.48 -1.48 -10.40
C SER A 154 2.04 -2.73 -9.64
N ARG A 155 1.57 -2.58 -8.39
CA ARG A 155 0.98 -3.66 -7.59
C ARG A 155 -0.52 -3.76 -7.79
N ILE A 156 -1.18 -2.74 -8.33
CA ILE A 156 -2.64 -2.72 -8.46
C ILE A 156 -3.08 -3.52 -9.69
N ARG A 157 -2.38 -3.37 -10.81
CA ARG A 157 -2.60 -4.15 -12.03
C ARG A 157 -1.27 -4.46 -12.72
N PRO A 158 -1.21 -5.52 -13.53
CA PRO A 158 -0.12 -5.70 -14.48
C PRO A 158 0.01 -4.47 -15.38
N LEU A 159 1.25 -4.02 -15.57
CA LEU A 159 1.56 -2.91 -16.45
C LEU A 159 1.61 -3.45 -17.89
N ASP A 160 0.61 -3.08 -18.68
CA ASP A 160 0.59 -3.22 -20.15
C ASP A 160 1.14 -1.94 -20.80
N GLY A 161 1.46 -1.95 -22.09
CA GLY A 161 2.09 -0.79 -22.76
C GLY A 161 1.45 0.58 -22.44
N PRO A 162 0.11 0.75 -22.55
CA PRO A 162 -0.55 2.00 -22.18
C PRO A 162 -0.49 2.36 -20.68
N SER A 163 -0.73 1.40 -19.77
CA SER A 163 -0.69 1.68 -18.33
C SER A 163 0.73 1.85 -17.80
N GLU A 164 1.71 1.17 -18.39
CA GLU A 164 3.15 1.32 -18.12
C GLU A 164 3.60 2.74 -18.47
N ALA A 165 3.29 3.22 -19.69
CA ALA A 165 3.67 4.55 -20.13
C ALA A 165 3.12 5.66 -19.22
N PHE A 166 1.90 5.50 -18.71
CA PHE A 166 1.32 6.43 -17.74
C PHE A 166 1.93 6.26 -16.33
N TYR A 167 2.17 5.03 -15.90
CA TYR A 167 2.83 4.76 -14.62
C TYR A 167 4.23 5.38 -14.55
N GLU A 168 5.01 5.35 -15.64
CA GLU A 168 6.33 6.00 -15.74
C GLU A 168 6.29 7.50 -15.43
N LEU A 169 5.20 8.19 -15.77
CA LEU A 169 5.03 9.60 -15.42
C LEU A 169 5.00 9.83 -13.91
N LEU A 170 4.44 8.87 -13.17
CA LEU A 170 4.16 8.97 -11.74
C LEU A 170 5.25 8.31 -10.88
N SER A 171 5.89 7.25 -11.39
CA SER A 171 6.83 6.42 -10.64
C SER A 171 8.07 7.20 -10.21
N LEU A 172 8.53 8.15 -11.04
CA LEU A 172 9.69 8.99 -10.77
C LEU A 172 9.51 9.93 -9.56
N ASN A 173 8.28 10.33 -9.24
CA ASN A 173 7.97 11.30 -8.18
C ASN A 173 6.93 10.75 -7.20
N SER A 174 7.19 9.55 -6.71
CA SER A 174 6.30 8.87 -5.77
C SER A 174 6.66 9.12 -4.32
N PHE A 175 5.76 9.77 -3.59
CA PHE A 175 5.94 10.08 -2.17
C PHE A 175 5.07 9.21 -1.27
N GLY A 176 5.68 8.76 -0.17
CA GLY A 176 5.00 8.12 0.94
C GLY A 176 4.42 9.14 1.90
N LEU A 177 3.10 9.18 2.06
CA LEU A 177 2.45 9.98 3.10
C LEU A 177 2.46 9.19 4.41
N GLY A 178 3.10 9.76 5.43
CA GLY A 178 3.26 9.15 6.74
C GLY A 178 2.50 9.88 7.85
N PRO A 179 2.76 9.49 9.11
CA PRO A 179 2.21 10.18 10.26
C PRO A 179 2.53 11.68 10.30
N TYR A 180 1.72 12.43 11.04
CA TYR A 180 1.93 13.86 11.25
C TYR A 180 3.26 14.16 11.94
N SER A 181 3.82 15.33 11.64
CA SER A 181 4.85 15.93 12.50
C SER A 181 4.30 16.19 13.91
N GLN A 182 5.16 16.40 14.89
CA GLN A 182 4.70 16.70 16.25
C GLN A 182 3.85 17.98 16.31
N ALA A 183 4.18 18.99 15.49
CA ALA A 183 3.43 20.23 15.39
C ALA A 183 2.04 20.01 14.76
N ASP A 184 1.98 19.29 13.63
CA ASP A 184 0.72 18.99 12.94
C ASP A 184 -0.20 18.11 13.78
N ALA A 185 0.37 17.15 14.51
CA ALA A 185 -0.38 16.27 15.39
C ALA A 185 -1.01 17.05 16.55
N ARG A 186 -0.26 17.98 17.18
CA ARG A 186 -0.80 18.89 18.21
C ARG A 186 -1.89 19.79 17.63
N TRP A 187 -1.67 20.36 16.46
CA TRP A 187 -2.67 21.18 15.77
C TRP A 187 -3.95 20.39 15.51
N MET A 188 -3.82 19.14 15.07
CA MET A 188 -4.97 18.26 14.84
C MET A 188 -5.72 17.97 16.14
N ILE A 189 -5.04 17.63 17.24
CA ILE A 189 -5.69 17.43 18.55
C ILE A 189 -6.47 18.67 18.96
N ASN A 190 -5.86 19.84 18.87
CA ASN A 190 -6.51 21.11 19.23
C ASN A 190 -7.74 21.38 18.36
N ARG A 191 -7.65 21.11 17.06
CA ARG A 191 -8.77 21.23 16.12
C ARG A 191 -9.92 20.28 16.47
N LEU A 192 -9.63 19.06 16.91
CA LEU A 192 -10.65 18.10 17.34
C LEU A 192 -11.29 18.52 18.67
N ALA A 193 -10.47 18.96 19.63
CA ALA A 193 -10.94 19.45 20.93
C ALA A 193 -11.85 20.68 20.80
N ALA A 194 -11.49 21.62 19.92
CA ALA A 194 -12.29 22.81 19.64
C ALA A 194 -13.71 22.48 19.13
N ARG A 195 -13.88 21.38 18.38
CA ARG A 195 -15.23 20.93 17.91
C ARG A 195 -16.16 20.55 19.06
N ARG A 196 -15.62 20.27 20.24
CA ARG A 196 -16.37 19.95 21.46
C ARG A 196 -16.25 21.03 22.52
N GLN A 197 -15.75 22.22 22.16
CA GLN A 197 -15.47 23.30 23.10
C GLN A 197 -14.62 22.83 24.29
N ALA A 198 -13.74 21.86 24.04
CA ALA A 198 -12.88 21.25 25.03
C ALA A 198 -11.41 21.63 24.77
N HIS A 199 -10.57 21.40 25.77
CA HIS A 199 -9.13 21.58 25.67
C HIS A 199 -8.42 20.30 26.11
N VAL A 200 -7.43 19.86 25.32
CA VAL A 200 -6.57 18.74 25.68
C VAL A 200 -5.22 19.31 26.14
N PRO A 201 -4.87 19.19 27.44
CA PRO A 201 -3.59 19.67 27.95
C PRO A 201 -2.38 19.13 27.18
N ALA A 202 -1.30 19.93 27.09
CA ALA A 202 -0.13 19.61 26.27
C ALA A 202 0.56 18.29 26.66
N ASN A 203 0.56 17.94 27.95
CA ASN A 203 1.08 16.64 28.43
C ASN A 203 0.23 15.46 27.94
N GLN A 204 -1.10 15.58 28.00
CA GLN A 204 -2.03 14.57 27.48
C GLN A 204 -1.90 14.45 25.95
N ALA A 205 -1.80 15.57 25.25
CA ALA A 205 -1.56 15.59 23.81
C ALA A 205 -0.24 14.88 23.45
N GLY A 206 0.83 15.12 24.20
CA GLY A 206 2.11 14.42 24.04
C GLY A 206 1.99 12.91 24.15
N ARG A 207 1.29 12.42 25.20
CA ARG A 207 1.01 10.99 25.41
C ARG A 207 0.23 10.35 24.27
N LEU A 208 -0.77 11.04 23.75
CA LEU A 208 -1.57 10.56 22.61
C LEU A 208 -0.74 10.50 21.31
N ILE A 209 0.08 11.51 21.05
CA ILE A 209 0.97 11.54 19.88
C ILE A 209 1.98 10.42 19.96
N GLU A 210 2.61 10.21 21.12
CA GLU A 210 3.55 9.12 21.34
C GLU A 210 2.90 7.75 21.15
N ALA A 211 1.74 7.52 21.77
CA ALA A 211 1.03 6.24 21.68
C ALA A 211 0.62 5.90 20.24
N THR A 212 0.12 6.88 19.49
CA THR A 212 -0.39 6.69 18.12
C THR A 212 0.69 6.87 17.04
N GLY A 213 1.88 7.34 17.41
CA GLY A 213 2.94 7.78 16.50
C GLY A 213 2.54 8.93 15.58
N GLY A 214 1.49 9.70 15.93
CA GLY A 214 0.98 10.80 15.11
C GLY A 214 0.19 10.37 13.87
N HIS A 215 -0.17 9.10 13.72
CA HIS A 215 -0.94 8.65 12.56
C HIS A 215 -2.35 9.27 12.56
N PRO A 216 -2.81 9.92 11.48
CA PRO A 216 -4.03 10.73 11.52
C PRO A 216 -5.30 9.99 11.99
N GLY A 217 -5.56 8.80 11.45
CA GLY A 217 -6.68 7.95 11.86
C GLY A 217 -6.65 7.57 13.36
N LEU A 218 -5.56 6.92 13.79
CA LEU A 218 -5.32 6.54 15.19
C LEU A 218 -5.35 7.73 16.16
N LEU A 219 -4.69 8.84 15.82
CA LEU A 219 -4.65 10.05 16.63
C LEU A 219 -6.06 10.62 16.83
N ARG A 220 -6.85 10.69 15.75
CA ARG A 220 -8.24 11.13 15.79
C ARG A 220 -9.10 10.21 16.67
N ALA A 221 -8.99 8.90 16.49
CA ALA A 221 -9.75 7.91 17.26
C ALA A 221 -9.40 7.97 18.76
N ALA A 222 -8.10 8.04 19.09
CA ALA A 222 -7.62 8.14 20.46
C ALA A 222 -8.05 9.47 21.11
N THR A 223 -7.96 10.59 20.38
CA THR A 223 -8.41 11.90 20.87
C THR A 223 -9.92 11.90 21.16
N TRP A 224 -10.73 11.27 20.30
CA TRP A 224 -12.16 11.13 20.57
C TRP A 224 -12.46 10.27 21.79
N ALA A 225 -11.71 9.19 21.99
CA ALA A 225 -11.87 8.36 23.17
C ALA A 225 -11.57 9.12 24.48
N VAL A 226 -10.56 10.00 24.47
CA VAL A 226 -10.26 10.89 25.60
C VAL A 226 -11.36 11.94 25.81
N LEU A 227 -11.79 12.62 24.73
CA LEU A 227 -12.83 13.65 24.82
C LEU A 227 -14.23 13.08 25.14
N ASP A 228 -14.46 11.79 24.91
CA ASP A 228 -15.64 11.05 25.35
C ASP A 228 -15.56 10.59 26.83
N GLY A 229 -14.43 10.82 27.51
CA GLY A 229 -14.19 10.33 28.87
C GLY A 229 -13.96 8.82 28.96
N LYS A 230 -13.79 8.12 27.83
CA LYS A 230 -13.59 6.66 27.77
C LYS A 230 -12.17 6.23 28.11
N VAL A 231 -11.20 7.13 27.95
CA VAL A 231 -9.77 6.84 28.12
C VAL A 231 -9.12 7.97 28.89
N ASN A 232 -8.35 7.62 29.93
CA ASN A 232 -7.47 8.57 30.60
C ASN A 232 -6.08 8.56 29.91
N PRO A 233 -5.64 9.65 29.26
CA PRO A 233 -4.34 9.72 28.58
C PRO A 233 -3.13 9.67 29.53
N LEU A 234 -3.35 9.85 30.84
CA LEU A 234 -2.31 9.75 31.85
C LEU A 234 -2.22 8.36 32.50
N ALA A 235 -3.08 7.40 32.12
CA ALA A 235 -3.00 6.03 32.61
C ALA A 235 -1.70 5.35 32.15
N ASP A 236 -1.00 4.64 33.03
CA ASP A 236 0.29 3.99 32.72
C ASP A 236 0.18 2.98 31.56
N ASP A 237 -0.94 2.26 31.50
CA ASP A 237 -1.28 1.26 30.48
C ASP A 237 -2.07 1.83 29.29
N LEU A 238 -1.95 3.14 29.02
CA LEU A 238 -2.66 3.85 27.95
C LEU A 238 -2.72 3.06 26.63
N ARG A 239 -1.60 2.47 26.20
CA ARG A 239 -1.53 1.71 24.94
C ARG A 239 -2.45 0.49 24.93
N VAL A 240 -2.52 -0.24 26.04
CA VAL A 240 -3.39 -1.41 26.21
C VAL A 240 -4.85 -0.97 26.23
N ILE A 241 -5.18 0.11 26.92
CA ILE A 241 -6.53 0.69 26.97
C ILE A 241 -6.96 1.14 25.56
N LEU A 242 -6.11 1.89 24.86
CA LEU A 242 -6.39 2.35 23.51
C LEU A 242 -6.59 1.18 22.53
N LEU A 243 -5.78 0.12 22.62
CA LEU A 243 -5.93 -1.06 21.75
C LEU A 243 -7.25 -1.82 21.97
N LYS A 244 -7.82 -1.74 23.18
CA LYS A 244 -9.16 -2.27 23.50
C LYS A 244 -10.30 -1.33 23.07
N THR A 245 -9.99 -0.06 22.78
CA THR A 245 -10.98 0.93 22.38
C THR A 245 -11.44 0.67 20.94
N ALA A 246 -12.74 0.45 20.74
CA ALA A 246 -13.30 0.05 19.45
C ALA A 246 -12.86 0.94 18.27
N GLY A 247 -12.91 2.27 18.43
CA GLY A 247 -12.52 3.21 17.37
C GLY A 247 -11.04 3.14 17.00
N VAL A 248 -10.15 2.88 17.97
CA VAL A 248 -8.71 2.76 17.71
C VAL A 248 -8.40 1.41 17.08
N ARG A 249 -8.99 0.33 17.60
CA ARG A 249 -8.84 -1.02 17.05
C ARG A 249 -9.32 -1.10 15.60
N GLU A 250 -10.42 -0.41 15.28
CA GLU A 250 -10.95 -0.32 13.91
C GLU A 250 -9.97 0.40 12.97
N GLU A 251 -9.31 1.47 13.42
CA GLU A 251 -8.28 2.13 12.60
C GLU A 251 -7.03 1.25 12.44
N CYS A 252 -6.61 0.49 13.45
CA CYS A 252 -5.56 -0.52 13.28
C CYS A 252 -5.95 -1.59 12.25
N ARG A 253 -7.20 -2.09 12.32
CA ARG A 253 -7.74 -3.07 11.38
C ARG A 253 -7.71 -2.55 9.94
N LYS A 254 -8.16 -1.31 9.71
CA LYS A 254 -8.11 -0.67 8.38
C LYS A 254 -6.69 -0.53 7.84
N ILE A 255 -5.71 -0.19 8.69
CA ILE A 255 -4.31 -0.11 8.26
C ILE A 255 -3.83 -1.51 7.88
N TRP A 256 -4.08 -2.51 8.72
CA TRP A 256 -3.65 -3.90 8.50
C TRP A 256 -4.26 -4.52 7.24
N GLU A 257 -5.58 -4.46 7.09
CA GLU A 257 -6.29 -4.98 5.91
C GLU A 257 -6.00 -4.19 4.64
N GLY A 258 -5.49 -2.96 4.76
CA GLY A 258 -5.01 -2.18 3.62
C GLY A 258 -3.63 -2.62 3.10
N LEU A 259 -2.94 -3.52 3.81
CA LEU A 259 -1.67 -4.12 3.38
C LEU A 259 -1.94 -5.42 2.64
N LYS A 260 -1.12 -5.72 1.62
CA LYS A 260 -1.16 -7.01 0.92
C LYS A 260 -0.57 -8.13 1.79
N GLU A 261 -0.85 -9.38 1.43
CA GLU A 261 -0.45 -10.55 2.23
C GLU A 261 1.06 -10.65 2.48
N ASP A 262 1.88 -10.36 1.47
CA ASP A 262 3.34 -10.30 1.59
C ASP A 262 3.79 -9.19 2.54
N GLU A 263 3.16 -8.02 2.48
CA GLU A 263 3.40 -6.89 3.38
C GLU A 263 2.97 -7.19 4.82
N GLN A 264 1.81 -7.81 5.02
CA GLN A 264 1.33 -8.26 6.32
C GLN A 264 2.31 -9.25 6.96
N ARG A 265 2.74 -10.26 6.17
CA ARG A 265 3.74 -11.25 6.61
C ARG A 265 5.05 -10.55 6.98
N ALA A 266 5.59 -9.72 6.09
CA ALA A 266 6.86 -9.01 6.34
C ALA A 266 6.79 -8.14 7.61
N LEU A 267 5.68 -7.43 7.80
CA LEU A 267 5.46 -6.60 8.99
C LEU A 267 5.37 -7.43 10.27
N ALA A 268 4.72 -8.60 10.23
CA ALA A 268 4.64 -9.50 11.38
C ALA A 268 6.02 -10.00 11.83
N TYR A 269 6.89 -10.39 10.89
CA TYR A 269 8.27 -10.76 11.22
C TYR A 269 9.06 -9.60 11.84
N VAL A 270 8.92 -8.38 11.29
CA VAL A 270 9.59 -7.18 11.83
C VAL A 270 9.14 -6.85 13.25
N VAL A 271 7.84 -6.96 13.54
CA VAL A 271 7.27 -6.65 14.87
C VAL A 271 7.77 -7.61 15.94
N GLU A 272 7.93 -8.89 15.58
CA GLU A 272 8.36 -9.96 16.47
C GLU A 272 9.88 -10.06 16.58
N ASP A 273 10.62 -9.18 15.88
CA ASP A 273 12.09 -9.12 15.86
C ASP A 273 12.75 -10.45 15.47
N VAL A 274 12.16 -11.15 14.50
CA VAL A 274 12.66 -12.42 13.98
C VAL A 274 13.16 -12.27 12.54
N PRO A 275 14.19 -13.03 12.14
CA PRO A 275 14.64 -13.05 10.75
C PRO A 275 13.49 -13.41 9.81
N PHE A 276 13.34 -12.62 8.75
CA PHE A 276 12.28 -12.79 7.76
C PHE A 276 12.83 -13.37 6.46
N PRO A 277 12.00 -14.09 5.69
CA PRO A 277 12.35 -14.60 4.38
C PRO A 277 12.86 -13.57 3.37
N ALA A 278 13.85 -13.93 2.54
CA ALA A 278 14.45 -13.02 1.56
C ALA A 278 13.48 -12.60 0.43
N ASP A 279 12.48 -13.44 0.12
CA ASP A 279 11.40 -13.13 -0.83
C ASP A 279 10.48 -12.00 -0.34
N LEU A 280 10.47 -11.69 0.96
CA LEU A 280 9.73 -10.58 1.55
C LEU A 280 10.51 -9.25 1.56
N GLN A 281 11.76 -9.21 1.08
CA GLN A 281 12.54 -7.96 0.99
C GLN A 281 11.83 -6.86 0.17
N PRO A 282 11.21 -7.14 -1.00
CA PRO A 282 10.45 -6.13 -1.73
C PRO A 282 9.27 -5.57 -0.93
N ALA A 283 8.61 -6.42 -0.13
CA ALA A 283 7.49 -6.00 0.72
C ALA A 283 7.93 -5.03 1.83
N LEU A 284 9.14 -5.19 2.38
CA LEU A 284 9.69 -4.22 3.33
C LEU A 284 9.95 -2.84 2.71
N ALA A 285 10.51 -2.81 1.50
CA ALA A 285 10.73 -1.54 0.79
C ALA A 285 9.39 -0.81 0.53
N LEU A 286 8.32 -1.56 0.24
CA LEU A 286 6.97 -1.02 0.06
C LEU A 286 6.37 -0.51 1.38
N LEU A 287 6.53 -1.24 2.48
CA LEU A 287 6.10 -0.80 3.80
C LEU A 287 6.82 0.50 4.24
N GLU A 288 8.10 0.64 3.92
CA GLU A 288 8.86 1.87 4.17
C GLU A 288 8.39 3.01 3.25
N ARG A 289 8.11 2.73 1.98
CA ARG A 289 7.53 3.70 1.05
C ARG A 289 6.13 4.13 1.47
N LYS A 290 5.31 3.25 2.05
CA LYS A 290 4.00 3.55 2.64
C LYS A 290 4.10 4.22 4.01
N LYS A 291 5.31 4.41 4.56
CA LYS A 291 5.58 4.96 5.91
C LYS A 291 4.94 4.16 7.04
N VAL A 292 4.64 2.89 6.81
CA VAL A 292 4.22 1.94 7.85
C VAL A 292 5.45 1.50 8.66
N LEU A 293 6.57 1.33 7.97
CA LEU A 293 7.88 1.17 8.58
C LEU A 293 8.70 2.47 8.45
N CYS A 294 9.43 2.79 9.51
CA CYS A 294 10.41 3.86 9.58
C CYS A 294 11.71 3.27 10.14
N LYS A 295 12.76 3.18 9.31
CA LYS A 295 14.04 2.53 9.68
C LYS A 295 13.81 1.09 10.20
N ARG A 296 13.06 0.28 9.44
CA ARG A 296 12.65 -1.09 9.81
C ARG A 296 11.91 -1.25 11.14
N LYS A 297 11.25 -0.20 11.64
CA LYS A 297 10.37 -0.28 12.82
C LYS A 297 8.98 0.21 12.48
N PRO A 298 7.91 -0.38 13.03
CA PRO A 298 6.56 0.15 12.87
C PRO A 298 6.50 1.62 13.29
N PHE A 299 5.70 2.42 12.57
CA PHE A 299 5.58 3.85 12.81
C PHE A 299 5.11 4.20 14.23
N CYS A 300 4.41 3.28 14.92
CA CYS A 300 4.07 3.41 16.33
C CYS A 300 4.00 2.05 17.03
N ARG A 301 4.22 2.07 18.36
CA ARG A 301 4.15 0.86 19.20
C ARG A 301 2.72 0.34 19.34
N LEU A 302 1.71 1.20 19.32
CA LEU A 302 0.32 0.77 19.43
C LEU A 302 -0.10 -0.13 18.26
N PHE A 303 0.34 0.22 17.05
CA PHE A 303 0.10 -0.62 15.88
C PHE A 303 0.96 -1.87 15.88
N ALA A 304 2.20 -1.80 16.38
CA ALA A 304 3.03 -3.00 16.58
C ALA A 304 2.35 -4.02 17.50
N ASP A 305 1.78 -3.59 18.63
CA ASP A 305 1.02 -4.46 19.54
C ASP A 305 -0.20 -5.09 18.84
N TYR A 306 -0.88 -4.35 17.97
CA TYR A 306 -1.98 -4.89 17.17
C TYR A 306 -1.50 -5.98 16.19
N VAL A 307 -0.38 -5.76 15.52
CA VAL A 307 0.21 -6.74 14.58
C VAL A 307 0.68 -7.99 15.32
N ALA A 308 1.29 -7.85 16.49
CA ALA A 308 1.70 -8.99 17.32
C ALA A 308 0.51 -9.88 17.71
N GLN A 309 -0.70 -9.32 17.84
CA GLN A 309 -1.93 -10.10 18.07
C GLN A 309 -2.39 -10.89 16.84
N GLN A 310 -1.98 -10.50 15.62
CA GLN A 310 -2.26 -11.26 14.40
C GLN A 310 -1.32 -12.47 14.26
N GLY A 311 -0.10 -12.34 14.77
CA GLY A 311 0.91 -13.39 14.81
C GLY A 311 1.59 -13.66 13.46
N ILE A 312 2.68 -14.45 13.50
CA ILE A 312 3.39 -14.91 12.30
C ILE A 312 2.80 -16.25 11.84
N THR A 313 2.57 -16.38 10.53
CA THR A 313 2.20 -17.66 9.93
C THR A 313 3.31 -18.69 10.13
N GLN A 314 2.95 -19.91 10.49
CA GLN A 314 3.90 -20.99 10.82
C GLN A 314 4.46 -21.67 9.56
N GLU A 315 4.61 -20.93 8.47
CA GLU A 315 5.10 -21.44 7.20
C GLU A 315 6.61 -21.71 7.26
N LEU A 316 7.04 -22.73 6.51
CA LEU A 316 8.45 -23.10 6.38
C LEU A 316 9.05 -22.43 5.15
N TYR A 317 10.03 -21.55 5.36
CA TYR A 317 10.84 -20.91 4.33
C TYR A 317 12.28 -21.45 4.34
N VAL A 318 12.82 -21.73 3.15
CA VAL A 318 14.19 -22.23 2.96
C VAL A 318 15.01 -21.12 2.29
N ASP A 319 15.99 -20.60 3.01
CA ASP A 319 16.88 -19.54 2.54
C ASP A 319 18.19 -20.16 2.03
N ARG A 320 18.34 -20.19 0.71
CA ARG A 320 19.47 -20.85 0.06
C ARG A 320 20.77 -20.07 0.16
N ASP A 321 20.69 -18.75 0.24
CA ASP A 321 21.87 -17.89 0.26
C ASP A 321 22.52 -17.94 1.65
N LEU A 322 21.70 -18.01 2.70
CA LEU A 322 22.17 -18.05 4.09
C LEU A 322 22.21 -19.47 4.68
N HIS A 323 21.91 -20.52 3.90
CA HIS A 323 21.82 -21.91 4.34
C HIS A 323 21.02 -22.09 5.65
N GLN A 324 19.85 -21.45 5.72
CA GLN A 324 19.01 -21.45 6.91
C GLN A 324 17.53 -21.76 6.60
N VAL A 325 16.79 -22.19 7.61
CA VAL A 325 15.35 -22.44 7.52
C VAL A 325 14.61 -21.58 8.53
N ILE A 326 13.61 -20.86 8.07
CA ILE A 326 12.74 -20.03 8.92
C ILE A 326 11.39 -20.74 9.05
N LEU A 327 10.95 -20.96 10.29
CA LEU A 327 9.68 -21.60 10.62
C LEU A 327 8.96 -20.81 11.71
N GLY A 328 8.03 -19.94 11.29
CA GLY A 328 7.43 -18.96 12.19
C GLY A 328 8.51 -18.12 12.88
N ARG A 329 8.65 -18.25 14.19
CA ARG A 329 9.69 -17.53 14.98
C ARG A 329 11.03 -18.23 15.07
N ARG A 330 11.15 -19.48 14.62
CA ARG A 330 12.38 -20.27 14.78
C ARG A 330 13.24 -20.18 13.53
N VAL A 331 14.52 -19.89 13.72
CA VAL A 331 15.56 -20.00 12.69
C VAL A 331 16.40 -21.23 12.97
N ILE A 332 16.60 -22.06 11.95
CA ILE A 332 17.32 -23.33 12.03
C ILE A 332 18.51 -23.21 11.09
N THR A 333 19.71 -23.23 11.66
CA THR A 333 20.99 -23.09 10.94
C THR A 333 21.87 -24.33 11.07
N ASP A 334 21.47 -25.32 11.86
CA ASP A 334 22.27 -26.49 12.24
C ASP A 334 21.97 -27.74 11.40
N LEU A 335 21.59 -27.58 10.13
CA LEU A 335 21.38 -28.71 9.23
C LEU A 335 22.72 -29.24 8.71
N THR A 336 22.90 -30.57 8.76
CA THR A 336 24.04 -31.22 8.09
C THR A 336 23.91 -31.10 6.57
N GLU A 337 25.00 -31.26 5.84
CA GLU A 337 25.03 -31.18 4.37
C GLU A 337 23.97 -32.07 3.70
N LYS A 338 23.83 -33.32 4.17
CA LYS A 338 22.82 -34.26 3.66
C LYS A 338 21.39 -33.87 4.04
N GLU A 339 21.17 -33.32 5.24
CA GLU A 339 19.85 -32.81 5.66
C GLU A 339 19.46 -31.58 4.84
N TRP A 340 20.42 -30.70 4.56
CA TRP A 340 20.25 -29.52 3.71
C TRP A 340 19.92 -29.92 2.27
N ALA A 341 20.70 -30.80 1.67
CA ALA A 341 20.45 -31.32 0.32
C ALA A 341 19.07 -31.98 0.20
N LEU A 342 18.67 -32.76 1.23
CA LEU A 342 17.34 -33.38 1.28
C LEU A 342 16.23 -32.33 1.34
N LEU A 343 16.38 -31.31 2.18
CA LEU A 343 15.40 -30.23 2.30
C LEU A 343 15.28 -29.45 0.99
N CYS A 344 16.40 -29.07 0.37
CA CYS A 344 16.42 -28.39 -0.93
C CYS A 344 15.76 -29.22 -2.04
N ALA A 345 16.01 -30.53 -2.09
CA ALA A 345 15.37 -31.42 -3.06
C ALA A 345 13.84 -31.51 -2.88
N LEU A 346 13.38 -31.52 -1.63
CA LEU A 346 11.94 -31.52 -1.32
C LEU A 346 11.29 -30.15 -1.58
N ASP A 347 12.03 -29.07 -1.35
CA ASP A 347 11.57 -27.69 -1.55
C ASP A 347 11.49 -27.31 -3.04
N ASP A 348 12.46 -27.75 -3.86
CA ASP A 348 12.43 -27.65 -5.35
C ASP A 348 11.12 -28.19 -5.94
N ARG A 349 10.51 -29.16 -5.25
CA ARG A 349 9.27 -29.82 -5.63
C ARG A 349 8.22 -29.68 -4.53
N ARG A 350 8.19 -28.53 -3.83
CA ARG A 350 7.24 -28.28 -2.74
C ARG A 350 5.81 -28.58 -3.19
N GLY A 351 5.08 -29.30 -2.35
CA GLY A 351 3.72 -29.74 -2.66
C GLY A 351 3.63 -30.96 -3.59
N LYS A 352 4.74 -31.47 -4.16
CA LYS A 352 4.77 -32.67 -5.01
C LYS A 352 5.46 -33.83 -4.29
N VAL A 353 5.10 -35.05 -4.67
CA VAL A 353 5.75 -36.26 -4.14
C VAL A 353 7.10 -36.42 -4.82
N CYS A 354 8.14 -36.53 -3.99
CA CYS A 354 9.49 -36.86 -4.39
C CYS A 354 9.72 -38.35 -4.11
N ASP A 355 9.91 -39.13 -5.17
CA ASP A 355 10.21 -40.55 -5.04
C ASP A 355 11.61 -40.79 -4.48
N ARG A 356 11.85 -42.03 -4.03
CA ARG A 356 13.11 -42.44 -3.41
C ARG A 356 14.31 -42.20 -4.34
N ASN A 357 14.21 -42.62 -5.61
CA ASN A 357 15.34 -42.56 -6.53
C ASN A 357 15.75 -41.11 -6.81
N TYR A 358 14.76 -40.22 -6.95
CA TYR A 358 14.98 -38.79 -7.08
C TYR A 358 15.70 -38.21 -5.86
N LEU A 359 15.25 -38.55 -4.64
CA LEU A 359 15.85 -38.03 -3.41
C LEU A 359 17.27 -38.56 -3.20
N ILE A 360 17.52 -39.86 -3.42
CA ILE A 360 18.86 -40.45 -3.28
C ILE A 360 19.84 -39.77 -4.24
N ARG A 361 19.49 -39.62 -5.52
CA ARG A 361 20.35 -38.94 -6.52
C ARG A 361 20.67 -37.49 -6.16
N ARG A 362 19.78 -36.79 -5.46
CA ARG A 362 20.00 -35.40 -5.04
C ARG A 362 20.81 -35.27 -3.76
N VAL A 363 20.73 -36.25 -2.85
CA VAL A 363 21.38 -36.20 -1.54
C VAL A 363 22.73 -36.93 -1.52
N TYR A 364 22.91 -37.93 -2.38
CA TYR A 364 24.09 -38.77 -2.49
C TYR A 364 24.56 -38.79 -3.95
N PRO A 365 25.10 -37.69 -4.49
CA PRO A 365 25.50 -37.61 -5.89
C PRO A 365 26.68 -38.53 -6.24
N ASP A 366 27.52 -38.85 -5.25
CA ASP A 366 28.75 -39.65 -5.42
C ASP A 366 28.54 -41.15 -5.15
N ASP A 367 27.38 -41.55 -4.65
CA ASP A 367 27.04 -42.96 -4.38
C ASP A 367 26.17 -43.54 -5.52
N ASP A 368 26.36 -44.83 -5.84
CA ASP A 368 25.41 -45.54 -6.71
C ASP A 368 24.02 -45.55 -6.04
N PRO A 369 22.94 -45.11 -6.70
CA PRO A 369 21.59 -45.14 -6.13
C PRO A 369 21.16 -46.49 -5.57
N GLY A 370 21.73 -47.60 -6.06
CA GLY A 370 21.49 -48.94 -5.53
C GLY A 370 22.23 -49.27 -4.21
N ALA A 371 23.27 -48.51 -3.86
CA ALA A 371 24.10 -48.73 -2.68
C ALA A 371 23.55 -48.04 -1.42
N VAL A 372 22.65 -47.05 -1.57
CA VAL A 372 22.04 -46.34 -0.44
C VAL A 372 20.79 -47.08 0.06
N SER A 373 20.87 -47.61 1.28
CA SER A 373 19.79 -48.37 1.90
C SER A 373 18.54 -47.52 2.17
N ASP A 374 17.37 -48.15 2.22
CA ASP A 374 16.10 -47.49 2.55
C ASP A 374 16.13 -46.89 3.95
N GLU A 375 16.76 -47.60 4.88
CA GLU A 375 16.91 -47.21 6.29
C GLU A 375 17.75 -45.93 6.41
N ALA A 376 18.75 -45.75 5.54
CA ALA A 376 19.59 -44.56 5.53
C ALA A 376 18.78 -43.30 5.17
N LEU A 377 17.97 -43.37 4.10
CA LEU A 377 17.09 -42.26 3.70
C LEU A 377 15.99 -42.01 4.75
N GLN A 378 15.38 -43.07 5.29
CA GLN A 378 14.37 -42.94 6.34
C GLN A 378 14.94 -42.29 7.61
N SER A 379 16.15 -42.68 8.02
CA SER A 379 16.87 -42.10 9.16
C SER A 379 17.20 -40.62 8.93
N LEU A 380 17.61 -40.25 7.71
CA LEU A 380 17.85 -38.86 7.34
C LEU A 380 16.56 -38.02 7.40
N VAL A 381 15.46 -38.52 6.84
CA VAL A 381 14.14 -37.86 6.92
C VAL A 381 13.69 -37.71 8.38
N ALA A 382 13.88 -38.75 9.21
CA ALA A 382 13.51 -38.71 10.63
C ALA A 382 14.33 -37.68 11.43
N ARG A 383 15.62 -37.49 11.10
CA ARG A 383 16.46 -36.44 11.69
C ARG A 383 16.01 -35.05 11.25
N LEU A 384 15.83 -34.84 9.95
CA LEU A 384 15.34 -33.57 9.41
C LEU A 384 13.97 -33.20 10.00
N ARG A 385 13.04 -34.15 10.11
CA ARG A 385 11.74 -33.94 10.77
C ARG A 385 11.86 -33.48 12.21
N ARG A 386 12.76 -34.07 13.01
CA ARG A 386 12.98 -33.66 14.40
C ARG A 386 13.52 -32.23 14.49
N LYS A 387 14.45 -31.87 13.61
CA LYS A 387 14.99 -30.51 13.54
C LYS A 387 13.96 -29.49 13.08
N LEU A 388 13.09 -29.83 12.13
CA LEU A 388 12.01 -28.97 11.66
C LEU A 388 10.81 -28.92 12.63
N SER A 389 10.51 -30.00 13.35
CA SER A 389 9.37 -30.10 14.25
C SER A 389 9.70 -30.83 15.57
N PRO A 390 10.37 -30.15 16.52
CA PRO A 390 10.79 -30.76 17.79
C PRO A 390 9.62 -31.29 18.63
N SER A 391 8.46 -30.62 18.58
CA SER A 391 7.25 -31.01 19.31
C SER A 391 6.39 -32.05 18.58
N GLY A 392 6.73 -32.40 17.33
CA GLY A 392 5.97 -33.35 16.50
C GLY A 392 4.59 -32.88 16.04
N LYS A 393 4.05 -31.77 16.57
CA LYS A 393 2.69 -31.28 16.30
C LYS A 393 2.49 -30.76 14.87
N ARG A 394 3.56 -30.39 14.17
CA ARG A 394 3.51 -29.80 12.82
C ARG A 394 4.58 -30.44 11.95
N GLN A 395 4.24 -31.44 11.13
CA GLN A 395 5.22 -32.14 10.31
C GLN A 395 5.25 -31.57 8.89
N PRO A 396 6.22 -30.72 8.53
CA PRO A 396 6.29 -30.15 7.19
C PRO A 396 6.66 -31.19 6.14
N ILE A 397 7.27 -32.31 6.52
CA ILE A 397 7.61 -33.42 5.62
C ILE A 397 6.62 -34.56 5.86
N VAL A 398 5.79 -34.87 4.85
CA VAL A 398 4.79 -35.94 4.88
C VAL A 398 5.29 -37.16 4.11
N THR A 399 5.08 -38.36 4.68
CA THR A 399 5.35 -39.63 3.98
C THR A 399 4.13 -40.01 3.17
N VAL A 400 4.30 -40.24 1.87
CA VAL A 400 3.29 -40.81 0.98
C VAL A 400 3.61 -42.29 0.81
N ARG A 401 2.81 -43.15 1.45
CA ARG A 401 3.05 -44.60 1.50
C ARG A 401 3.21 -45.17 0.08
N GLY A 402 4.27 -45.93 -0.15
CA GLY A 402 4.58 -46.55 -1.43
C GLY A 402 5.08 -45.59 -2.52
N SER A 403 5.17 -44.28 -2.27
CA SER A 403 5.54 -43.30 -3.30
C SER A 403 6.71 -42.38 -2.93
N GLY A 404 6.92 -42.08 -1.64
CA GLY A 404 8.06 -41.28 -1.19
C GLY A 404 7.69 -40.20 -0.17
N TYR A 405 8.28 -39.02 -0.31
CA TYR A 405 8.14 -37.91 0.64
C TYR A 405 7.71 -36.61 -0.03
N LYS A 406 7.04 -35.74 0.71
CA LYS A 406 6.55 -34.45 0.21
C LYS A 406 6.71 -33.38 1.28
N LEU A 407 7.24 -32.21 0.90
CA LEU A 407 7.20 -31.00 1.73
C LEU A 407 5.85 -30.30 1.54
N VAL A 408 5.15 -30.03 2.63
CA VAL A 408 3.84 -29.35 2.64
C VAL A 408 3.96 -27.99 3.32
N SER A 409 3.18 -27.02 2.85
CA SER A 409 2.95 -25.78 3.58
C SER A 409 2.14 -26.09 4.84
N LEU A 410 2.60 -25.57 5.97
CA LEU A 410 1.87 -25.67 7.24
C LEU A 410 0.76 -24.62 7.21
N ARG A 411 -0.49 -25.08 7.11
CA ARG A 411 -1.67 -24.22 7.29
C ARG A 411 -1.91 -23.96 8.78
#